data_AF-A0ABC9VPJ6-F1
#
_entry.id   AF-A0ABC9VPJ6-F1
#
_cell.length_a   1.000
_cell.length_b   1.000
_cell.length_c   1.000
_cell.angle_alpha   90.00
_cell.angle_beta   90.00
_cell.angle_gamma   90.00
#
_symmetry.space_group_name_H-M   'P 1'
#
loop_
_entity.id
_entity.type
_entity.pdbx_description
1 polymer ?
#
loop_
_entity_poly.entity_id
_entity_poly.type
_entity_poly.pdbx_seq_one_letter_code
_entity_poly.pdbx_strand_id
1 'polypeptide(L)'
;MYNEEKDDLKIWLLNNITDLLVDENTKSEERKVLLNAKHQLENGESANYVCNLVRVGLDPLSWQSKLSNGVMKFHQAIVSDARPVSHQAGALGGAALGLAFSSIGRR
;
A
#
# COMPACT_ATOMS: atom_id res chain seq x y z
N MET A 1 -11.87 18.43 -17.06
CA MET A 1 -12.07 17.08 -16.51
C MET A 1 -11.07 16.90 -15.39
N TYR A 2 -11.54 16.87 -14.14
CA TYR A 2 -10.69 16.60 -12.98
C TYR A 2 -10.27 15.13 -13.02
N ASN A 3 -8.98 14.86 -12.83
CA ASN A 3 -8.39 13.51 -12.85
C ASN A 3 -8.68 12.77 -11.51
N GLU A 4 -9.96 12.64 -11.13
CA GLU A 4 -10.37 12.01 -9.86
C GLU A 4 -9.71 10.62 -9.66
N GLU A 5 -9.54 9.85 -10.74
CA GLU A 5 -8.92 8.52 -10.67
C GLU A 5 -7.43 8.52 -10.28
N LYS A 6 -6.69 9.58 -10.64
CA LYS A 6 -5.25 9.68 -10.30
C LYS A 6 -5.05 10.08 -8.85
N ASP A 7 -5.98 10.85 -8.30
CA ASP A 7 -5.91 11.34 -6.94
C ASP A 7 -6.36 10.24 -5.94
N ASP A 8 -7.35 9.42 -6.32
CA ASP A 8 -7.81 8.28 -5.52
C ASP A 8 -6.68 7.28 -5.21
N LEU A 9 -5.86 6.95 -6.21
CA LEU A 9 -4.74 6.03 -6.04
C LEU A 9 -3.62 6.64 -5.17
N LYS A 10 -3.34 7.93 -5.33
CA LYS A 10 -2.34 8.65 -4.51
C LYS A 10 -2.78 8.70 -3.05
N ILE A 11 -4.05 9.02 -2.79
CA ILE A 11 -4.64 9.05 -1.44
C ILE A 11 -4.60 7.65 -0.83
N TRP A 12 -4.98 6.62 -1.58
CA TRP A 12 -4.93 5.23 -1.10
C TRP A 12 -3.50 4.82 -0.72
N LEU A 13 -2.50 5.12 -1.56
CA LEU A 13 -1.10 4.82 -1.25
C LEU A 13 -0.63 5.57 -0.01
N LEU A 14 -0.89 6.89 0.09
CA LEU A 14 -0.47 7.70 1.22
C LEU A 14 -1.07 7.22 2.54
N ASN A 15 -2.36 6.88 2.56
CA ASN A 15 -3.02 6.36 3.75
C ASN A 15 -2.41 5.03 4.21
N ASN A 16 -2.29 4.06 3.30
CA ASN A 16 -1.71 2.75 3.63
C ASN A 16 -0.25 2.85 4.08
N ILE A 17 0.55 3.67 3.40
CA ILE A 17 1.95 3.88 3.78
C ILE A 17 2.02 4.54 5.17
N THR A 18 1.16 5.52 5.46
CA THR A 18 1.15 6.19 6.75
C THR A 18 0.74 5.25 7.88
N ASP A 19 -0.30 4.44 7.67
CA ASP A 19 -0.76 3.42 8.63
C ASP A 19 0.35 2.41 8.95
N LEU A 20 1.07 1.94 7.92
CA LEU A 20 2.20 1.03 8.11
C LEU A 20 3.42 1.70 8.77
N LEU A 21 3.60 3.01 8.59
CA LEU A 21 4.68 3.77 9.22
C LEU A 21 4.44 4.02 10.70
N VAL A 22 3.19 4.04 11.16
CA VAL A 22 2.84 4.14 12.59
C VAL A 22 2.68 2.78 13.27
N ASP A 23 2.44 1.70 12.52
CA ASP A 23 2.38 0.34 13.06
C ASP A 23 3.73 -0.06 13.68
N GLU A 24 3.75 -0.43 14.96
CA GLU A 24 4.94 -0.85 15.71
C GLU A 24 5.56 -2.14 15.16
N ASN A 25 4.75 -3.00 14.53
CA ASN A 25 5.20 -4.28 13.98
C ASN A 25 5.97 -4.13 12.67
N THR A 26 5.92 -2.96 12.03
CA THR A 26 6.67 -2.68 10.81
C THR A 26 8.17 -2.62 11.11
N LYS A 27 8.95 -3.46 10.43
CA LYS A 27 10.39 -3.60 10.64
C LYS A 27 11.13 -2.41 10.06
N SER A 28 12.32 -2.14 10.59
CA SER A 28 13.17 -1.00 10.18
C SER A 28 13.44 -0.99 8.66
N GLU A 29 13.70 -2.15 8.06
CA GLU A 29 13.95 -2.28 6.63
C GLU A 29 12.72 -1.92 5.78
N GLU A 30 11.54 -2.32 6.22
CA GLU A 30 10.26 -2.00 5.56
C GLU A 30 9.93 -0.52 5.70
N ARG A 31 10.14 0.06 6.90
CA ARG A 31 9.94 1.49 7.13
C ARG A 31 10.80 2.34 6.20
N LYS A 32 12.03 1.92 5.90
CA LYS A 32 12.89 2.65 4.94
C LYS A 32 12.25 2.70 3.55
N VAL A 33 11.72 1.57 3.07
CA VAL A 33 11.03 1.50 1.77
C VAL A 33 9.76 2.36 1.78
N LEU A 34 8.96 2.25 2.84
CA LEU A 34 7.72 3.00 3.01
C LEU A 34 7.94 4.52 3.14
N LEU A 35 8.97 4.95 3.88
CA LEU A 35 9.35 6.36 3.98
C LEU A 35 9.79 6.93 2.64
N ASN A 36 10.59 6.17 1.88
CA ASN A 36 10.98 6.59 0.53
C ASN A 36 9.74 6.71 -0.38
N ALA A 37 8.84 5.72 -0.35
CA ALA A 37 7.60 5.76 -1.12
C ALA A 37 6.70 6.96 -0.77
N LYS A 38 6.57 7.28 0.53
CA LYS A 38 5.85 8.48 1.01
C LYS A 38 6.48 9.77 0.47
N HIS A 39 7.80 9.90 0.59
CA HIS A 39 8.51 11.09 0.14
C HIS A 39 8.33 11.33 -1.37
N GLN A 40 8.41 10.27 -2.18
CA GLN A 40 8.19 10.37 -3.63
C GLN A 40 6.75 10.80 -3.96
N LEU A 41 5.74 10.24 -3.28
CA LEU A 41 4.34 10.67 -3.46
C LEU A 41 4.13 12.15 -3.10
N GLU A 42 4.70 12.60 -1.99
CA GLU A 42 4.61 13.98 -1.52
C GLU A 42 5.31 14.97 -2.47
N ASN A 43 6.40 14.54 -3.12
CA ASN A 43 7.12 15.33 -4.13
C ASN A 43 6.40 15.37 -5.50
N GLY A 44 5.24 14.73 -5.63
CA GLY A 44 4.40 14.80 -6.83
C GLY A 44 4.61 13.66 -7.82
N GLU A 45 5.43 12.65 -7.49
CA GLU A 45 5.64 11.50 -8.36
C GLU A 45 4.34 10.76 -8.71
N SER A 46 4.40 10.02 -9.81
CA SER A 46 3.24 9.22 -10.22
C SER A 46 2.99 8.07 -9.25
N ALA A 47 1.72 7.79 -8.98
CA ALA A 47 1.34 6.65 -8.12
C ALA A 47 1.86 5.31 -8.68
N ASN A 48 1.88 5.14 -10.00
CA ASN A 48 2.45 3.96 -10.65
C ASN A 48 3.95 3.79 -10.38
N TYR A 49 4.71 4.89 -10.41
CA TYR A 49 6.12 4.87 -10.06
C TYR A 49 6.32 4.43 -8.61
N VAL A 50 5.51 4.95 -7.68
CA VAL A 50 5.60 4.60 -6.26
C VAL A 50 5.18 3.16 -6.00
N CYS A 51 4.14 2.65 -6.67
CA CYS A 51 3.80 1.22 -6.63
C CYS A 51 4.99 0.35 -7.03
N ASN A 52 5.72 0.72 -8.10
CA ASN A 52 6.90 -0.03 -8.53
C ASN A 52 8.05 0.08 -7.53
N LEU A 53 8.27 1.24 -6.91
CA LEU A 53 9.27 1.40 -5.84
C LEU A 53 8.98 0.49 -4.64
N VAL A 54 7.72 0.46 -4.18
CA VAL A 54 7.30 -0.40 -3.09
C VAL A 54 7.50 -1.86 -3.47
N ARG A 55 7.10 -2.26 -4.68
CA ARG A 55 7.28 -3.62 -5.17
C ARG A 55 8.76 -4.03 -5.20
N VAL A 56 9.61 -3.26 -5.88
CA VAL A 56 11.05 -3.57 -5.99
C VAL A 56 11.75 -3.54 -4.63
N GLY A 57 11.35 -2.64 -3.73
CA GLY A 57 11.93 -2.56 -2.39
C GLY A 57 11.50 -3.69 -1.44
N LEU A 58 10.28 -4.20 -1.58
CA LEU A 58 9.73 -5.24 -0.72
C LEU A 58 9.84 -6.66 -1.30
N ASP A 59 9.98 -6.83 -2.63
CA ASP A 59 10.11 -8.13 -3.30
C ASP A 59 11.22 -9.01 -2.67
N PRO A 60 12.43 -8.50 -2.39
CA PRO A 60 13.48 -9.32 -1.75
C PRO A 60 13.11 -9.80 -0.35
N LEU A 61 12.37 -8.99 0.41
CA LEU A 61 11.87 -9.35 1.75
C LEU A 61 10.69 -10.32 1.66
N SER A 62 9.85 -10.15 0.64
CA SER A 62 8.72 -11.04 0.35
C SER A 62 9.19 -12.43 -0.01
N TRP A 63 10.20 -12.57 -0.88
CA TRP A 63 10.76 -13.87 -1.26
C TRP A 63 11.39 -14.63 -0.10
N GLN A 64 11.86 -13.90 0.92
CA GLN A 64 12.42 -14.47 2.14
C GLN A 64 11.37 -14.73 3.22
N SER A 65 10.08 -14.47 2.95
CA SER A 65 9.00 -14.54 3.95
C SER A 65 9.29 -13.70 5.21
N LYS A 66 10.00 -12.58 5.02
CA LYS A 66 10.41 -11.68 6.11
C LYS A 66 9.51 -10.47 6.26
N LEU A 67 8.50 -10.30 5.40
CA LEU A 67 7.57 -9.20 5.52
C LEU A 67 6.69 -9.33 6.78
N SER A 68 6.48 -8.21 7.45
CA SER A 68 5.49 -8.03 8.50
C SER A 68 4.10 -8.16 7.91
N ASN A 69 3.14 -8.67 8.68
CA ASN A 69 1.82 -9.02 8.15
C ASN A 69 1.11 -7.84 7.46
N GLY A 70 1.17 -6.64 8.05
CA GLY A 70 0.61 -5.43 7.44
C GLY A 70 1.26 -5.09 6.10
N VAL A 71 2.60 -5.12 6.05
CA VAL A 71 3.39 -4.81 4.85
C VAL A 71 3.19 -5.85 3.76
N MET A 72 3.07 -7.13 4.12
CA MET A 72 2.76 -8.22 3.19
C MET A 72 1.41 -8.01 2.51
N LYS A 73 0.36 -7.66 3.27
CA LYS A 73 -0.97 -7.38 2.71
C LYS A 73 -0.96 -6.20 1.75
N PHE A 74 -0.24 -5.14 2.11
CA PHE A 74 -0.08 -3.97 1.25
C PHE A 74 0.69 -4.28 -0.03
N HIS A 75 1.80 -5.02 0.08
CA HIS A 75 2.58 -5.48 -1.07
C HIS A 75 1.74 -6.34 -2.02
N GLN A 76 0.95 -7.28 -1.47
CA GLN A 76 0.02 -8.09 -2.25
C GLN A 76 -1.05 -7.25 -2.96
N ALA A 77 -1.63 -6.25 -2.29
CA ALA A 77 -2.61 -5.35 -2.90
C ALA A 77 -2.04 -4.58 -4.11
N ILE A 78 -0.76 -4.21 -4.06
CA ILE A 78 -0.05 -3.57 -5.18
C ILE A 78 0.19 -4.58 -6.32
N VAL A 79 0.67 -5.78 -6.00
CA VAL A 79 1.00 -6.81 -7.01
C VAL A 79 -0.26 -7.33 -7.72
N SER A 80 -1.37 -7.48 -6.99
CA SER A 80 -2.63 -7.98 -7.55
C SER A 80 -3.46 -6.93 -8.27
N ASP A 81 -2.96 -5.69 -8.42
CA ASP A 81 -3.71 -4.55 -8.96
C ASP A 81 -5.08 -4.33 -8.24
N ALA A 82 -5.21 -4.82 -7.00
CA ALA A 82 -6.43 -4.70 -6.18
C ALA A 82 -6.60 -3.30 -5.55
N ARG A 83 -5.92 -2.31 -6.14
CA ARG A 83 -5.99 -0.89 -5.80
C ARG A 83 -7.36 -0.31 -6.22
N PRO A 84 -7.86 0.74 -5.53
CA PRO A 84 -9.14 1.33 -5.88
C PRO A 84 -9.13 1.83 -7.33
N VAL A 85 -10.03 1.28 -8.14
CA VAL A 85 -10.47 1.86 -9.41
C VAL A 85 -11.61 2.82 -9.07
N SER A 86 -11.55 4.00 -9.66
CA SER A 86 -12.34 5.20 -9.37
C SER A 86 -13.86 4.98 -9.20
N HIS A 87 -14.43 5.92 -8.42
CA HIS A 87 -15.78 6.02 -7.87
C HIS A 87 -15.92 5.35 -6.50
N GLN A 88 -15.87 6.16 -5.42
CA GLN A 88 -16.40 5.83 -4.09
C GLN A 88 -15.46 5.13 -3.09
N ALA A 89 -14.13 5.21 -3.25
CA ALA A 89 -13.17 4.47 -2.41
C ALA A 89 -12.70 5.17 -1.10
N GLY A 90 -13.04 6.45 -0.89
CA GLY A 90 -12.51 7.24 0.23
C GLY A 90 -12.93 6.81 1.64
N ALA A 91 -14.04 6.08 1.80
CA ALA A 91 -14.53 5.63 3.11
C ALA A 91 -14.13 4.18 3.47
N LEU A 92 -13.50 3.46 2.55
CA LEU A 92 -13.32 2.02 2.63
C LEU A 92 -11.85 1.57 2.74
N GLY A 93 -10.84 2.44 2.66
CA GLY A 93 -9.43 2.00 2.69
C GLY A 93 -9.05 1.18 3.93
N GLY A 94 -9.45 1.63 5.13
CA GLY A 94 -9.23 0.88 6.38
C GLY A 94 -10.23 -0.26 6.60
N ALA A 95 -11.49 -0.08 6.21
CA ALA A 95 -12.55 -1.08 6.39
C ALA A 95 -12.49 -2.22 5.36
N ALA A 96 -12.05 -1.96 4.12
CA ALA A 96 -11.98 -2.93 3.02
C ALA A 96 -10.72 -3.78 3.07
N LEU A 97 -9.59 -3.31 3.58
CA LEU A 97 -8.51 -4.24 3.95
C LEU A 97 -8.93 -5.15 5.12
N GLY A 98 -9.77 -4.65 6.04
CA GLY A 98 -10.44 -5.48 7.04
C GLY A 98 -11.39 -6.50 6.42
N LEU A 99 -12.27 -6.08 5.50
CA LEU A 99 -13.34 -6.91 4.94
C LEU A 99 -12.89 -7.85 3.81
N ALA A 100 -11.98 -7.42 2.92
CA ALA A 100 -11.48 -8.23 1.80
C ALA A 100 -10.64 -9.43 2.27
N PHE A 101 -10.05 -9.37 3.47
CA PHE A 101 -9.25 -10.45 4.04
C PHE A 101 -9.92 -11.15 5.24
N SER A 102 -11.07 -10.69 5.72
CA SER A 102 -11.89 -11.40 6.71
C SER A 102 -12.39 -12.77 6.20
N SER A 103 -12.37 -13.00 4.88
CA SER A 103 -12.76 -14.25 4.23
C SER A 103 -11.61 -15.27 4.07
N ILE A 104 -10.35 -14.86 4.26
CA ILE A 104 -9.17 -15.72 4.07
C ILE A 104 -8.82 -16.56 5.31
N GLY A 105 -9.50 -16.33 6.45
CA GLY A 105 -9.30 -17.09 7.68
C GLY A 105 -10.32 -18.20 7.98
N ARG A 106 -11.23 -18.54 7.04
CA ARG A 106 -12.24 -19.57 7.26
C ARG A 106 -12.10 -20.71 6.24
N ARG A 107 -11.10 -21.58 6.47
CA ARG A 107 -11.11 -23.01 6.10
C ARG A 107 -9.98 -23.74 6.82
#